data_AF-A0A959Z2P3-F1
#
_entry.id   AF-A0A959Z2P3-F1
#
_cell.length_a   1.000
_cell.length_b   1.000
_cell.length_c   1.000
_cell.angle_alpha   90.00
_cell.angle_beta   90.00
_cell.angle_gamma   90.00
#
_symmetry.space_group_name_H-M   'P 1'
#
loop_
_entity.id
_entity.type
_entity.pdbx_description
1 polymer ?
#
loop_
_entity_poly.entity_id
_entity_poly.type
_entity_poly.pdbx_seq_one_letter_code
_entity_poly.pdbx_strand_id
1 'polypeptide(L)'
;EGFNSPLQREHFNENYMRSQQFPNAVFAGRIIEHVDLRVPGEHQVRAKGMLTIHGEQRERILDCLLRIGPDGVRVTSTFGVLLEEHGVRVPRVVQQKIANEVEVEVDLHFAKPGE
;
A
#
# COMPACT_ATOMS: atom_id res chain seq x y z
N GLU A 1 11.94 6.58 10.08
CA GLU A 1 11.90 7.17 8.72
C GLU A 1 13.18 6.74 8.00
N GLY A 2 13.12 5.88 6.99
CA GLY A 2 14.29 5.20 6.39
C GLY A 2 15.26 6.06 5.55
N PHE A 3 15.44 7.35 5.88
CA PHE A 3 16.35 8.27 5.19
C PHE A 3 17.46 8.76 6.12
N ASN A 4 18.68 8.89 5.60
CA ASN A 4 19.84 9.36 6.36
C ASN A 4 19.84 10.89 6.57
N SER A 5 19.09 11.64 5.76
CA SER A 5 18.93 13.10 5.91
C SER A 5 17.65 13.62 5.25
N PRO A 6 17.14 14.81 5.65
CA PRO A 6 16.02 15.46 4.98
C PRO A 6 16.26 15.72 3.48
N LEU A 7 17.48 16.13 3.12
CA LEU A 7 17.87 16.38 1.73
C LEU A 7 17.81 15.12 0.86
N GLN A 8 18.18 13.95 1.42
CA GLN A 8 18.05 12.67 0.71
C GLN A 8 16.58 12.36 0.41
N ARG A 9 15.69 12.64 1.36
CA ARG A 9 14.24 12.47 1.19
C ARG A 9 13.68 13.44 0.16
N GLU A 10 14.10 14.70 0.17
CA GLU A 10 13.71 15.69 -0.84
C GLU A 10 14.12 15.24 -2.25
N HIS A 11 15.39 14.88 -2.44
CA HIS A 11 15.85 14.36 -3.72
C HIS A 11 15.14 13.08 -4.15
N PHE A 12 14.80 12.19 -3.22
CA PHE A 12 14.01 11.00 -3.51
C PHE A 12 12.61 11.38 -4.03
N ASN A 13 11.94 12.27 -3.32
CA ASN A 13 10.60 12.73 -3.65
C ASN A 13 10.54 13.52 -4.96
N GLU A 14 11.55 14.33 -5.27
CA GLU A 14 11.62 15.12 -6.50
C GLU A 14 12.02 14.28 -7.72
N ASN A 15 13.09 13.49 -7.61
CA ASN A 15 13.69 12.84 -8.76
C ASN A 15 13.06 11.48 -9.10
N TYR A 16 12.46 10.81 -8.11
CA TYR A 16 11.96 9.44 -8.27
C TYR A 16 10.44 9.37 -8.14
N MET A 17 9.88 9.85 -7.04
CA MET A 17 8.43 9.77 -6.80
C MET A 17 7.64 10.91 -7.45
N ARG A 18 8.31 12.00 -7.83
CA ARG A 18 7.70 13.24 -8.34
C ARG A 18 6.47 13.65 -7.52
N SER A 19 6.60 13.65 -6.19
CA SER A 19 5.45 13.74 -5.29
C SER A 19 4.69 15.07 -5.37
N GLN A 20 5.29 16.13 -5.92
CA GLN A 20 4.54 17.35 -6.26
C GLN A 20 3.51 17.12 -7.37
N GLN A 21 3.81 16.25 -8.34
CA GLN A 21 2.93 15.89 -9.44
C GLN A 21 2.00 14.72 -9.07
N PHE A 22 2.52 13.74 -8.33
CA PHE A 22 1.79 12.56 -7.88
C PHE A 22 1.82 12.48 -6.34
N PRO A 23 1.04 13.32 -5.66
CA PRO A 23 1.11 13.44 -4.20
C PRO A 23 0.60 12.22 -3.45
N ASN A 24 -0.21 11.39 -4.11
CA ASN A 24 -0.89 10.26 -3.48
C ASN A 24 -0.61 8.96 -4.23
N ALA A 25 -0.43 7.89 -3.47
CA ALA A 25 -0.66 6.52 -3.93
C ALA A 25 -2.11 6.14 -3.61
N VAL A 26 -2.79 5.46 -4.52
CA VAL A 26 -4.21 5.11 -4.37
C VAL A 26 -4.43 3.65 -4.72
N PHE A 27 -5.07 2.90 -3.84
CA PHE A 27 -5.64 1.59 -4.18
C PHE A 27 -7.16 1.73 -4.25
N ALA A 28 -7.74 1.40 -5.41
CA ALA A 28 -9.19 1.41 -5.64
C ALA A 28 -9.65 0.00 -5.98
N GLY A 29 -10.34 -0.66 -5.06
CA GLY A 29 -10.69 -2.07 -5.19
C GLY A 29 -11.79 -2.53 -4.24
N ARG A 30 -11.99 -3.84 -4.20
CA ARG A 30 -12.95 -4.50 -3.32
C ARG A 30 -12.45 -5.85 -2.84
N ILE A 31 -12.92 -6.27 -1.68
CA ILE A 31 -12.76 -7.66 -1.22
C ILE A 31 -13.57 -8.57 -2.16
N ILE A 32 -12.96 -9.67 -2.61
CA ILE A 32 -13.59 -10.59 -3.59
C ILE A 32 -14.19 -11.84 -2.93
N GLU A 33 -13.83 -12.13 -1.69
CA GLU A 33 -14.44 -13.16 -0.86
C GLU A 33 -15.72 -12.64 -0.19
N HIS A 34 -16.66 -13.55 0.02
CA HIS A 34 -17.83 -13.27 0.84
C HIS A 34 -17.46 -13.45 2.32
N VAL A 35 -17.58 -12.39 3.12
CA VAL A 35 -17.35 -12.40 4.56
C VAL A 35 -18.58 -11.86 5.27
N ASP A 36 -19.13 -12.63 6.21
CA ASP A 36 -20.18 -12.15 7.10
C ASP A 36 -19.54 -11.30 8.21
N LEU A 37 -19.64 -9.98 8.09
CA LEU A 37 -19.09 -9.02 9.05
C LEU A 37 -19.74 -9.10 10.45
N ARG A 38 -20.80 -9.91 10.62
CA ARG A 38 -21.45 -10.15 11.91
C ARG A 38 -20.81 -11.30 12.69
N VAL A 39 -19.95 -12.09 12.05
CA VAL A 39 -19.27 -13.23 12.68
C VAL A 39 -17.89 -12.76 13.17
N PRO A 40 -17.69 -12.62 14.49
CA PRO A 40 -16.40 -12.22 15.03
C PRO A 40 -15.32 -13.25 14.71
N GLY A 41 -14.07 -12.79 14.58
CA GLY A 41 -12.92 -13.64 14.30
C GLY A 41 -12.00 -13.10 13.23
N GLU A 42 -11.05 -13.93 12.84
CA GLU A 42 -10.08 -13.64 11.78
C GLU A 42 -10.50 -14.29 10.47
N HIS A 43 -10.44 -13.54 9.38
CA HIS A 43 -10.83 -13.98 8.04
C HIS A 43 -9.74 -13.61 7.04
N GLN A 44 -9.15 -14.61 6.39
CA GLN A 44 -8.24 -14.38 5.26
C GLN A 44 -9.06 -14.10 4.01
N VAL A 45 -8.78 -12.97 3.37
CA VAL A 45 -9.46 -12.54 2.14
C VAL A 45 -8.45 -11.96 1.16
N ARG A 46 -8.93 -11.66 -0.04
CA ARG A 46 -8.20 -10.96 -1.08
C ARG A 46 -8.94 -9.70 -1.48
N ALA A 47 -8.19 -8.62 -1.66
CA ALA A 47 -8.67 -7.40 -2.26
C ALA A 47 -8.20 -7.33 -3.71
N LYS A 48 -9.13 -7.24 -4.66
CA LYS A 48 -8.83 -7.00 -6.07
C LYS A 48 -9.09 -5.54 -6.42
N GLY A 49 -8.12 -4.88 -7.02
CA GLY A 49 -8.25 -3.46 -7.37
C GLY A 49 -7.10 -2.91 -8.20
N MET A 50 -7.19 -1.62 -8.50
CA MET A 50 -6.16 -0.88 -9.20
C MET A 50 -5.28 -0.13 -8.19
N LEU A 51 -3.98 -0.44 -8.19
CA LEU A 51 -2.96 0.29 -7.45
C LEU A 51 -2.36 1.35 -8.37
N THR A 52 -2.49 2.61 -7.99
CA THR A 52 -1.93 3.77 -8.69
C THR A 52 -0.79 4.35 -7.88
N ILE A 53 0.42 4.34 -8.42
CA ILE A 53 1.62 4.93 -7.82
C ILE A 53 2.36 5.66 -8.94
N HIS A 54 2.79 6.90 -8.69
CA HIS A 54 3.54 7.70 -9.67
C HIS A 54 2.78 7.84 -11.01
N GLY A 55 1.45 7.94 -10.95
CA GLY A 55 0.56 8.04 -12.12
C GLY A 55 0.34 6.72 -12.87
N GLU A 56 1.10 5.67 -12.56
CA GLU A 56 1.02 4.37 -13.22
C GLU A 56 0.09 3.41 -12.47
N GLN A 57 -0.80 2.78 -13.24
CA GLN A 57 -1.85 1.92 -12.74
C GLN A 57 -1.52 0.44 -12.95
N ARG A 58 -1.64 -0.38 -11.89
CA ARG A 58 -1.48 -1.84 -11.93
C ARG A 58 -2.64 -2.53 -11.24
N GLU A 59 -3.28 -3.48 -11.93
CA GLU A 59 -4.28 -4.34 -11.29
C GLU A 59 -3.55 -5.29 -10.34
N ARG A 60 -4.03 -5.38 -9.10
CA ARG A 60 -3.44 -6.20 -8.04
C ARG A 60 -4.53 -7.03 -7.37
N ILE A 61 -4.13 -8.22 -6.92
CA ILE A 61 -4.86 -9.02 -5.94
C ILE A 61 -3.96 -9.07 -4.72
N LEU A 62 -4.44 -8.55 -3.60
CA LEU A 62 -3.68 -8.39 -2.36
C LEU A 62 -4.28 -9.29 -1.28
N ASP A 63 -3.47 -10.09 -0.62
CA ASP A 63 -3.90 -10.87 0.54
C ASP A 63 -4.11 -9.93 1.73
N CYS A 64 -5.22 -10.11 2.45
CA CYS A 64 -5.62 -9.29 3.59
C CYS A 64 -6.12 -10.19 4.73
N LEU A 65 -5.90 -9.72 5.96
CA LEU A 65 -6.48 -10.29 7.16
C LEU A 65 -7.53 -9.34 7.71
N LEU A 66 -8.78 -9.79 7.78
CA LEU A 66 -9.87 -9.11 8.46
C LEU A 66 -9.97 -9.63 9.88
N ARG A 67 -9.93 -8.73 10.86
CA ARG A 67 -10.26 -9.03 12.26
C ARG A 67 -11.55 -8.32 12.62
N ILE A 68 -12.60 -9.09 12.83
CA ILE A 68 -13.92 -8.60 13.23
C ILE A 68 -14.06 -8.76 14.74
N GLY A 69 -14.32 -7.66 15.43
CA GLY A 69 -14.44 -7.63 16.89
C GLY A 69 -15.45 -6.59 17.39
N PRO A 70 -15.54 -6.41 18.71
CA PRO A 70 -16.47 -5.46 19.32
C PRO A 70 -16.20 -4.01 18.89
N ASP A 71 -14.94 -3.67 18.65
CA ASP A 71 -14.51 -2.31 18.26
C ASP A 71 -14.64 -2.02 16.76
N GLY A 72 -15.19 -2.96 15.98
CA GLY A 72 -15.34 -2.86 14.53
C GLY A 72 -14.48 -3.85 13.76
N VAL A 73 -14.03 -3.45 12.57
CA VAL A 73 -13.26 -4.29 11.64
C VAL A 73 -11.87 -3.71 11.45
N ARG A 74 -10.84 -4.50 11.74
CA ARG A 74 -9.45 -4.16 11.40
C ARG A 74 -9.03 -4.94 10.16
N VAL A 75 -8.36 -4.27 9.23
CA VAL A 75 -7.84 -4.85 7.99
C VAL A 75 -6.35 -4.65 7.95
N THR A 76 -5.59 -5.73 7.85
CA THR A 76 -4.14 -5.66 7.63
C THR A 76 -3.73 -6.35 6.33
N SER A 77 -2.71 -5.83 5.67
CA SER A 77 -2.14 -6.43 4.45
C SER A 77 -0.68 -6.03 4.33
N THR A 78 0.13 -6.95 3.81
CA THR A 78 1.54 -6.69 3.48
C THR A 78 1.79 -7.17 2.06
N PHE A 79 2.38 -6.32 1.22
CA PHE A 79 2.69 -6.67 -0.16
C PHE A 79 3.88 -5.88 -0.70
N GLY A 80 4.60 -6.49 -1.64
CA GLY A 80 5.70 -5.85 -2.36
C GLY A 80 5.23 -5.03 -3.56
N VAL A 81 5.89 -3.90 -3.79
CA VAL A 81 5.72 -3.03 -4.96
C VAL A 81 7.07 -2.88 -5.66
N LEU A 82 7.15 -3.38 -6.89
CA LEU A 82 8.31 -3.16 -7.74
C LEU A 82 8.26 -1.75 -8.32
N LEU A 83 9.33 -0.98 -8.10
CA LEU A 83 9.42 0.42 -8.54
C LEU A 83 9.29 0.56 -10.06
N GLU A 84 9.84 -0.39 -10.81
CA GLU A 84 9.81 -0.39 -12.27
C GLU A 84 8.40 -0.55 -12.85
N GLU A 85 7.51 -1.29 -12.18
CA GLU A 85 6.12 -1.47 -12.62
C GLU A 85 5.35 -0.15 -12.61
N HIS A 86 5.77 0.79 -11.76
CA HIS A 86 5.17 2.11 -11.59
C HIS A 86 6.02 3.24 -12.20
N GLY A 87 6.93 2.90 -13.12
CA GLY A 87 7.71 3.90 -13.87
C GLY A 87 8.75 4.65 -13.03
N VAL A 88 9.02 4.20 -11.81
CA VAL A 88 10.05 4.77 -10.92
C VAL A 88 11.39 4.13 -11.28
N ARG A 89 12.19 4.85 -12.07
CA ARG A 89 13.50 4.37 -12.53
C ARG A 89 14.60 4.75 -11.55
N VAL A 90 15.26 3.75 -10.98
CA VAL A 90 16.45 3.94 -10.13
C VAL A 90 17.71 3.86 -10.99
N PRO A 91 18.56 4.92 -11.05
CA PRO A 91 19.82 4.87 -11.78
C PRO A 91 20.77 3.80 -11.23
N ARG A 92 21.48 3.10 -12.12
CA ARG A 92 22.42 2.02 -11.76
C ARG A 92 23.46 2.42 -10.72
N VAL A 93 23.91 3.67 -10.74
CA VAL A 93 24.91 4.22 -9.80
C VAL A 93 24.45 4.24 -8.35
N VAL A 94 23.14 4.22 -8.10
CA VAL A 94 22.54 4.24 -6.74
C VAL A 94 21.67 3.01 -6.45
N GLN A 95 21.56 2.06 -7.38
CA GLN A 95 20.72 0.87 -7.21
C GLN A 95 21.13 -0.02 -6.02
N GLN A 96 22.38 0.02 -5.59
CA GLN A 96 22.83 -0.72 -4.39
C GLN A 96 22.40 -0.04 -3.08
N LYS A 97 21.91 1.20 -3.15
CA LYS A 97 21.50 2.03 -2.01
C LYS A 97 19.99 2.18 -1.90
N ILE A 98 19.23 1.74 -2.92
CA ILE A 98 17.78 1.88 -3.01
C ILE A 98 17.21 0.52 -3.42
N ALA A 99 16.30 -0.03 -2.61
CA ALA A 99 15.64 -1.28 -2.94
C ALA A 99 14.78 -1.14 -4.20
N ASN A 100 14.83 -2.13 -5.10
CA ASN A 100 13.99 -2.16 -6.31
C ASN A 100 12.53 -2.54 -6.00
N GLU A 101 12.31 -3.17 -4.85
CA GLU A 101 11.01 -3.53 -4.32
C GLU A 101 10.82 -2.84 -2.97
N VAL A 102 9.64 -2.28 -2.76
CA VAL A 102 9.23 -1.65 -1.51
C VAL A 102 8.13 -2.49 -0.89
N GLU A 103 8.35 -2.93 0.35
CA GLU A 103 7.30 -3.55 1.15
C GLU A 103 6.34 -2.48 1.66
N VAL A 104 5.05 -2.72 1.44
CA VAL A 104 3.96 -1.86 1.90
C VAL A 104 3.16 -2.62 2.94
N GLU A 105 3.11 -2.06 4.14
CA GLU A 105 2.24 -2.52 5.22
C GLU A 105 1.02 -1.60 5.34
N VAL A 106 -0.15 -2.21 5.40
CA VAL A 106 -1.43 -1.53 5.55
C VAL A 106 -2.06 -2.00 6.84
N ASP A 107 -2.51 -1.06 7.66
CA ASP A 107 -3.26 -1.30 8.88
C ASP A 107 -4.38 -0.28 9.00
N LEU A 108 -5.62 -0.73 8.79
CA LEU A 108 -6.81 0.10 8.78
C LEU A 108 -7.77 -0.38 9.86
N HIS A 109 -8.32 0.55 10.64
CA HIS A 109 -9.37 0.27 11.60
C HIS A 109 -10.66 1.00 11.21
N PHE A 110 -11.70 0.23 10.92
CA PHE A 110 -13.05 0.69 10.67
C PHE A 110 -13.85 0.52 11.96
N ALA A 111 -14.04 1.60 12.69
CA ALA A 111 -14.85 1.58 13.90
C ALA A 111 -16.28 1.14 13.58
N LYS A 112 -16.88 0.37 14.48
CA LYS A 112 -18.32 0.10 14.42
C LYS A 112 -19.05 1.45 14.47
N PRO A 113 -20.00 1.74 13.56
CA PRO A 113 -20.83 2.93 13.68
C PRO A 113 -21.46 2.96 15.08
N GLY A 114 -21.33 4.08 15.78
CA GLY A 114 -21.95 4.25 17.09
C GLY A 114 -23.46 4.06 17.02
N GLU A 115 -24.03 3.45 18.06
CA GLU A 115 -25.46 3.57 18.36
C GLU A 115 -25.83 5.03 18.68
#